data_AF-G4FJU1-F1
#
_entry.id   AF-G4FJU1-F1
#
_cell.length_a   1.000
_cell.length_b   1.000
_cell.length_c   1.000
_cell.angle_alpha   90.00
_cell.angle_beta   90.00
_cell.angle_gamma   90.00
#
_symmetry.space_group_name_H-M   'P 1'
#
loop_
_entity.id
_entity.type
_entity.pdbx_description
1 polymer ?
#
loop_
_entity_poly.entity_id
_entity_poly.type
_entity_poly.pdbx_seq_one_letter_code
_entity_poly.pdbx_strand_id
1 'polypeptide(L)'
;MPRSFRLMPLARLLLLPWLIVPTSQAQEPATKAFEQRNIPLSLIFSEWRQNGNNANTYICACDRASCNTRPGWPFRSFRTGESIPVLGEANLNDARRDGFICGRR
;
A
#
# COMPACT_ATOMS: atom_id res chain seq x y z
N MET A 1 -60.65 12.52 -52.12
CA MET A 1 -60.17 11.11 -52.11
C MET A 1 -59.22 10.95 -53.29
N PRO A 2 -58.05 10.26 -53.24
CA PRO A 2 -57.60 9.18 -52.34
C PRO A 2 -56.35 9.55 -51.50
N ARG A 3 -56.20 9.04 -50.26
CA ARG A 3 -55.39 7.87 -49.83
C ARG A 3 -53.91 7.87 -50.28
N SER A 4 -53.03 8.28 -49.36
CA SER A 4 -51.61 7.90 -49.38
C SER A 4 -51.18 7.28 -48.05
N PHE A 5 -51.02 5.96 -48.12
CA PHE A 5 -50.01 5.10 -47.52
C PHE A 5 -49.41 5.44 -46.15
N ARG A 6 -49.89 4.66 -45.17
CA ARG A 6 -49.19 4.02 -44.04
C ARG A 6 -47.77 4.52 -43.73
N LEU A 7 -47.68 5.27 -42.62
CA LEU A 7 -46.47 5.43 -41.83
C LEU A 7 -46.11 4.11 -41.14
N MET A 8 -44.94 3.57 -41.45
CA MET A 8 -44.02 3.02 -40.46
C MET A 8 -42.65 2.81 -41.10
N PRO A 9 -41.60 3.45 -40.56
CA PRO A 9 -40.32 2.79 -40.45
C PRO A 9 -40.00 2.54 -38.99
N LEU A 10 -39.56 1.29 -38.76
CA LEU A 10 -39.06 0.72 -37.54
C LEU A 10 -38.08 1.66 -36.80
N ALA A 11 -38.55 2.34 -35.74
CA ALA A 11 -37.66 2.83 -34.69
C ALA A 11 -37.41 1.66 -33.71
N ARG A 12 -36.61 0.69 -34.14
CA ARG A 12 -36.25 -0.48 -33.34
C ARG A 12 -34.74 -0.63 -33.35
N LEU A 13 -34.04 0.24 -32.63
CA LEU A 13 -32.61 0.08 -32.39
C LEU A 13 -32.17 0.82 -31.13
N LEU A 14 -31.43 0.08 -30.30
CA LEU A 14 -30.52 0.54 -29.24
C LEU A 14 -31.13 0.90 -27.88
N LEU A 15 -31.77 -0.07 -27.24
CA LEU A 15 -31.62 -0.20 -25.79
C LEU A 15 -30.37 -1.06 -25.53
N LEU A 16 -29.21 -0.41 -25.36
CA LEU A 16 -28.05 -1.08 -24.77
C LEU A 16 -28.44 -1.47 -23.35
N PRO A 17 -28.44 -2.77 -22.97
CA PRO A 17 -28.48 -3.11 -21.57
C PRO A 17 -27.14 -2.64 -20.98
N TRP A 18 -27.23 -1.67 -20.08
CA TRP A 18 -26.13 -1.29 -19.21
C TRP A 18 -25.72 -2.56 -18.47
N LEU A 19 -24.60 -3.16 -18.87
CA LEU A 19 -23.95 -4.20 -18.09
C LEU A 19 -23.44 -3.50 -16.84
N ILE A 20 -24.27 -3.48 -15.81
CA ILE A 20 -23.87 -3.15 -14.45
C ILE A 20 -22.93 -4.30 -14.06
N VAL A 21 -21.64 -4.14 -14.32
CA VAL A 21 -20.62 -5.04 -13.80
C VAL A 21 -20.63 -4.81 -12.29
N PRO A 22 -21.05 -5.78 -11.46
CA PRO A 22 -20.89 -5.64 -10.04
C PRO A 22 -19.38 -5.63 -9.79
N THR A 23 -18.82 -4.47 -9.47
CA THR A 23 -17.50 -4.38 -8.85
C THR A 23 -17.63 -4.94 -7.45
N SER A 24 -17.70 -6.25 -7.33
CA SER A 24 -17.53 -6.94 -6.05
C SER A 24 -16.07 -6.72 -5.67
N GLN A 25 -15.82 -5.62 -4.97
CA GLN A 25 -14.57 -5.41 -4.26
C GLN A 25 -14.41 -6.64 -3.36
N ALA A 26 -13.35 -7.42 -3.57
CA ALA A 26 -12.98 -8.50 -2.67
C ALA A 26 -12.57 -7.87 -1.33
N GLN A 27 -13.56 -7.51 -0.53
CA GLN A 27 -13.38 -6.99 0.81
C GLN A 27 -13.21 -8.20 1.74
N GLU A 28 -12.13 -8.95 1.55
CA GLU A 28 -11.79 -9.98 2.53
C GLU A 28 -11.54 -9.28 3.87
N PRO A 29 -12.19 -9.72 4.96
CA PRO A 29 -11.92 -9.16 6.27
C PRO A 29 -10.44 -9.40 6.60
N ALA A 30 -9.77 -8.39 7.15
CA ALA A 30 -8.37 -8.49 7.53
C ALA A 30 -8.18 -9.72 8.43
N THR A 31 -7.42 -10.71 7.96
CA THR A 31 -7.22 -11.99 8.66
C THR A 31 -6.39 -11.84 9.94
N LYS A 32 -5.80 -10.66 10.18
CA LYS A 32 -5.00 -10.33 11.35
C LYS A 32 -5.28 -8.91 11.81
N ALA A 33 -5.57 -8.74 13.09
CA ALA A 33 -5.57 -7.43 13.71
C ALA A 33 -4.13 -6.92 13.87
N PHE A 34 -3.87 -5.68 13.44
CA PHE A 34 -2.60 -5.03 13.72
C PHE A 34 -2.57 -4.59 15.18
N GLU A 35 -1.78 -5.27 16.00
CA GLU A 35 -1.47 -4.80 17.34
C GLU A 35 -0.22 -3.92 17.32
N GLN A 36 -0.36 -2.70 17.81
CA GLN A 36 0.81 -1.86 18.06
C GLN A 36 1.50 -2.37 19.33
N ARG A 37 2.66 -2.99 19.14
CA ARG A 37 3.51 -3.48 20.23
C ARG A 37 4.81 -2.69 20.25
N ASN A 38 5.28 -2.36 21.44
CA ASN A 38 6.61 -1.79 21.62
C ASN A 38 7.63 -2.93 21.66
N ILE A 39 8.10 -3.34 20.48
CA ILE A 39 9.07 -4.42 20.33
C ILE A 39 10.47 -3.81 20.31
N PRO A 40 11.40 -4.25 21.18
CA PRO A 40 12.77 -3.80 21.13
C PRO A 40 13.37 -4.06 19.75
N LEU A 41 14.01 -3.05 19.14
CA LEU A 41 14.62 -3.21 17.83
C LEU A 41 15.61 -4.39 17.80
N SER A 42 16.34 -4.62 18.90
CA SER A 42 17.25 -5.76 19.05
C SER A 42 16.59 -7.11 18.79
N LEU A 43 15.34 -7.29 19.21
CA LEU A 43 14.59 -8.51 18.98
C LEU A 43 14.35 -8.71 17.47
N ILE A 44 13.93 -7.65 16.76
CA ILE A 44 13.66 -7.70 15.32
C ILE A 44 14.92 -8.12 14.55
N PHE A 45 16.06 -7.50 14.84
CA PHE A 45 17.31 -7.87 14.17
C PHE A 45 17.79 -9.28 14.54
N SER A 46 17.57 -9.72 15.78
CA SER A 46 17.88 -11.10 16.19
C SER A 46 17.03 -12.12 15.43
N GLU A 47 15.74 -11.83 15.26
CA GLU A 47 14.80 -12.66 14.52
C GLU A 47 15.20 -12.75 13.04
N TRP A 48 15.53 -11.62 12.40
CA TRP A 48 16.01 -11.63 11.02
C TRP A 48 17.25 -12.50 10.84
N ARG A 49 18.24 -12.40 11.73
CA ARG A 49 19.43 -13.25 11.67
C ARG A 49 19.11 -14.72 11.91
N GLN A 50 18.26 -15.05 12.88
CA GLN A 50 17.82 -16.42 13.14
C GLN A 50 17.08 -17.03 11.94
N ASN A 51 16.34 -16.21 11.19
CA ASN A 51 15.65 -16.60 9.96
C ASN A 51 16.57 -16.63 8.73
N GLY A 52 17.90 -16.61 8.92
CA GLY A 52 18.89 -16.75 7.85
C GLY A 52 19.09 -15.50 6.99
N ASN A 53 18.68 -14.33 7.47
CA ASN A 53 18.87 -13.10 6.72
C ASN A 53 20.30 -12.58 6.83
N ASN A 54 20.97 -12.51 5.69
CA ASN A 54 22.38 -12.12 5.59
C ASN A 54 22.59 -10.72 4.97
N ALA A 55 21.50 -10.00 4.67
CA ALA A 55 21.60 -8.63 4.20
C ALA A 55 22.08 -7.69 5.31
N ASN A 56 22.71 -6.57 4.93
CA ASN A 56 23.10 -5.55 5.90
C ASN A 56 21.88 -5.00 6.63
N THR A 57 22.02 -4.77 7.94
CA THR A 57 20.97 -4.19 8.76
C THR A 57 21.30 -2.75 9.15
N TYR A 58 20.28 -1.90 9.17
CA TYR A 58 20.41 -0.48 9.47
C TYR A 58 19.37 -0.08 10.52
N ILE A 59 19.74 0.91 11.35
CA ILE A 59 18.79 1.62 12.19
C ILE A 59 18.62 3.00 11.57
N CYS A 60 17.37 3.36 11.27
CA CYS A 60 17.02 4.61 10.62
C CYS A 60 16.12 5.43 11.55
N ALA A 61 16.47 6.68 11.82
CA ALA A 61 15.70 7.60 12.67
C ALA A 61 15.15 8.76 11.84
N CYS A 62 13.92 9.17 12.13
CA CYS A 62 13.28 10.29 11.43
C CYS A 62 13.98 11.61 11.76
N ASP A 63 14.50 12.30 10.74
CA ASP A 63 15.26 13.55 10.90
C ASP A 63 14.41 14.83 10.68
N ARG A 64 13.14 14.65 10.33
CA ARG A 64 12.17 15.74 10.07
C ARG A 64 11.11 15.77 11.16
N ALA A 65 10.25 16.79 11.11
CA ALA A 65 9.06 16.88 11.98
C ALA A 65 8.13 15.65 11.84
N SER A 66 8.05 15.09 10.62
CA SER A 66 7.30 13.87 10.32
C SER A 66 7.95 13.13 9.14
N CYS A 67 8.06 11.81 9.28
CA CYS A 67 8.49 10.90 8.22
C CYS A 67 7.40 9.87 7.96
N ASN A 68 7.29 9.38 6.72
CA ASN A 68 6.24 8.44 6.34
C ASN A 68 6.80 7.37 5.41
N THR A 69 6.54 6.11 5.73
CA THR A 69 7.00 4.97 4.94
C THR A 69 6.09 4.62 3.77
N ARG A 70 4.96 5.33 3.56
CA ARG A 70 4.05 5.08 2.43
C ARG A 70 4.72 5.39 1.09
N PRO A 71 4.53 4.54 0.05
CA PRO A 71 3.62 3.38 -0.01
C PRO A 71 4.26 2.06 0.46
N GLY A 72 5.45 2.07 1.05
CA GLY A 72 6.13 0.90 1.59
C GLY A 72 5.51 0.40 2.90
N TRP A 73 5.38 -0.91 3.03
CA TRP A 73 4.94 -1.53 4.30
C TRP A 73 6.07 -1.47 5.34
N PRO A 74 5.80 -1.18 6.62
CA PRO A 74 4.48 -0.94 7.22
C PRO A 74 4.05 0.51 7.07
N PHE A 75 2.82 0.77 6.61
CA PHE A 75 2.28 2.12 6.36
C PHE A 75 2.14 2.92 7.66
N ARG A 76 3.20 3.65 8.05
CA ARG A 76 3.28 4.33 9.34
C ARG A 76 3.86 5.73 9.19
N SER A 77 3.49 6.59 10.13
CA SER A 77 4.06 7.92 10.26
C SER A 77 4.86 7.99 11.56
N PHE A 78 5.99 8.67 11.50
CA PHE A 78 6.99 8.72 12.56
C PHE A 78 7.27 10.17 12.91
N ARG A 79 7.37 10.46 14.20
CA ARG A 79 7.83 11.74 14.72
C ARG A 79 9.35 11.79 14.72
N THR A 80 9.92 12.99 14.83
CA THR A 80 11.36 13.20 14.92
C THR A 80 11.99 12.32 15.99
N GLY A 81 13.07 11.63 15.65
CA GLY A 81 13.81 10.73 16.54
C GLY A 81 13.23 9.31 16.66
N GLU A 82 12.00 9.06 16.23
CA GLU A 82 11.48 7.69 16.16
C GLU A 82 12.22 6.89 15.09
N SER A 83 12.46 5.61 15.39
CA SER A 83 13.34 4.77 14.59
C SER A 83 12.67 3.52 14.03
N ILE A 84 13.12 3.10 12.85
CA ILE A 84 12.72 1.85 12.19
C ILE A 84 13.94 0.95 11.96
N PRO A 85 13.75 -0.39 12.05
CA PRO A 85 14.74 -1.33 11.58
C PRO A 85 14.64 -1.44 10.04
N VAL A 86 15.78 -1.45 9.37
CA VAL A 86 15.85 -1.52 7.91
C VAL A 86 16.80 -2.64 7.49
N LEU A 87 16.42 -3.33 6.42
CA LEU A 87 17.12 -4.50 5.91
C LEU A 87 17.53 -4.29 4.45
N GLY A 88 18.82 -4.37 4.17
CA GLY A 88 19.39 -4.23 2.84
C GLY A 88 19.41 -2.80 2.31
N GLU A 89 20.17 -2.62 1.24
CA GLU A 89 20.49 -1.32 0.65
C GLU A 89 19.28 -0.67 -0.04
N ALA A 90 18.39 -1.48 -0.63
CA ALA A 90 17.17 -0.97 -1.26
C ALA A 90 16.28 -0.26 -0.24
N ASN A 91 15.95 -0.95 0.87
CA ASN A 91 15.12 -0.37 1.92
C ASN A 91 15.85 0.78 2.65
N LEU A 92 17.18 0.76 2.72
CA LEU A 92 17.98 1.89 3.21
C LEU A 92 17.77 3.14 2.37
N ASN A 93 17.84 2.99 1.04
CA ASN A 93 17.68 4.11 0.11
C ASN A 93 16.25 4.65 0.14
N ASP A 94 15.27 3.76 0.27
CA ASP A 94 13.86 4.15 0.43
C ASP A 94 13.65 4.93 1.73
N ALA A 95 14.13 4.42 2.86
CA ALA A 95 14.05 5.13 4.13
C ALA A 95 14.72 6.52 4.07
N ARG A 96 15.89 6.64 3.42
CA ARG A 96 16.54 7.94 3.23
C ARG A 96 15.71 8.91 2.41
N ARG A 97 15.08 8.45 1.34
CA ARG A 97 14.17 9.25 0.51
C ARG A 97 12.96 9.73 1.32
N ASP A 98 12.49 8.89 2.24
CA ASP A 98 11.35 9.16 3.12
C ASP A 98 11.68 10.08 4.32
N GLY A 99 12.93 10.54 4.43
CA GLY A 99 13.37 11.49 5.47
C GLY A 99 13.98 10.83 6.70
N PHE A 100 14.56 9.64 6.57
CA PHE A 100 15.28 9.01 7.67
C PHE A 100 16.80 9.13 7.50
N ILE A 101 17.50 9.38 8.60
CA ILE A 101 18.96 9.23 8.68
C ILE A 101 19.27 7.84 9.22
N CYS A 102 20.17 7.12 8.55
CA CYS A 102 20.43 5.72 8.81
C CYS A 102 21.89 5.43 9.13
N GLY A 103 22.12 4.62 10.15
CA GLY A 103 23.43 4.05 10.51
C GLY A 103 23.43 2.53 10.37
N ARG A 104 24.56 1.95 9.96
CA ARG A 104 24.72 0.48 9.92
C ARG A 104 24.77 -0.07 11.35
N ARG A 105 24.04 -1.16 11.58
CA ARG A 105 23.95 -1.86 12.87
C ARG A 105 24.92 -3.03 12.94
#